data_AF-A0AAU7SFB9-F1
#
_entry.id   AF-A0AAU7SFB9-F1
#
_cell.length_a   1.000
_cell.length_b   1.000
_cell.length_c   1.000
_cell.angle_alpha   90.00
_cell.angle_beta   90.00
_cell.angle_gamma   90.00
#
_symmetry.space_group_name_H-M   'P 1'
#
loop_
_entity.id
_entity.type
_entity.pdbx_description
1 polymer ?
#
loop_
_entity_poly.entity_id
_entity_poly.type
_entity_poly.pdbx_seq_one_letter_code
_entity_poly.pdbx_strand_id
1 'polypeptide(L)' 'MPGNENSLSERSADKITLRLSNEARATLEWIAEYYGNISLNEAMRRALGTERFLLEEKQKGSTILIEERGGRVKEIVLR' A
#
# COMPACT_ATOMS: atom_id res chain seq x y z
N MET A 1 21.76 -32.68 -19.47
CA MET A 1 21.78 -31.24 -19.82
C MET A 1 20.61 -30.59 -19.11
N PRO A 2 20.85 -29.62 -18.21
CA PRO A 2 19.79 -28.87 -17.53
C PRO A 2 19.31 -27.74 -18.44
N GLY A 3 18.01 -27.42 -18.38
CA GLY A 3 17.45 -26.27 -19.08
C GLY A 3 15.97 -26.46 -19.37
N ASN A 4 15.11 -25.88 -18.54
CA ASN A 4 14.58 -24.56 -18.88
C ASN A 4 13.83 -23.99 -17.66
N GLU A 5 14.59 -23.30 -16.81
CA GLU A 5 14.04 -22.34 -15.85
C GLU A 5 13.55 -21.12 -16.63
N ASN A 6 12.37 -21.20 -17.25
CA ASN A 6 11.68 -20.00 -17.71
C ASN A 6 10.20 -20.25 -17.99
N SER A 7 9.44 -20.45 -16.91
CA SER A 7 8.01 -20.17 -16.93
C SER A 7 7.61 -19.49 -15.63
N LEU A 8 8.28 -18.37 -15.32
CA LEU A 8 7.58 -17.28 -14.68
C LEU A 8 6.55 -16.82 -15.72
N SER A 9 5.41 -17.50 -15.73
CA SER A 9 4.25 -17.09 -16.51
C SER A 9 4.12 -15.59 -16.35
N GLU A 10 3.99 -14.90 -17.49
CA GLU A 10 3.47 -13.54 -17.55
C GLU A 10 2.28 -13.51 -16.59
N ARG A 11 2.47 -12.96 -15.39
CA ARG A 11 1.40 -12.87 -14.40
C ARG A 11 0.39 -11.94 -15.02
N SER A 12 -0.63 -12.51 -15.65
CA SER A 12 -1.76 -11.79 -16.19
C SER A 12 -2.23 -10.86 -15.08
N ALA A 13 -2.09 -9.54 -15.28
CA ALA A 13 -2.55 -8.59 -14.29
C ALA A 13 -4.07 -8.76 -14.18
N ASP A 14 -4.54 -9.30 -13.05
CA ASP A 14 -5.97 -9.45 -12.80
C ASP A 14 -6.62 -8.07 -12.81
N LYS A 15 -7.63 -7.91 -13.66
CA LYS A 15 -8.38 -6.65 -13.78
C LYS A 15 -9.52 -6.64 -12.77
N ILE A 16 -9.47 -5.72 -11.82
CA ILE A 16 -10.53 -5.48 -10.84
C ILE A 16 -11.21 -4.15 -11.15
N THR A 17 -12.54 -4.16 -11.23
CA THR A 17 -13.35 -2.93 -11.34
C THR A 17 -13.97 -2.64 -9.97
N LEU A 18 -13.69 -1.47 -9.41
CA LEU A 18 -14.20 -1.06 -8.10
C LEU A 18 -15.26 0.03 -8.25
N ARG A 19 -16.33 -0.06 -7.47
CA ARG A 19 -17.25 1.05 -7.25
C ARG A 19 -16.85 1.74 -5.95
N LEU A 20 -16.48 3.01 -6.04
CA LEU A 20 -16.03 3.79 -4.90
C LEU A 20 -17.13 4.74 -4.46
N SER A 21 -17.26 4.94 -3.14
CA SER A 21 -17.95 6.11 -2.61
C SER A 21 -17.17 7.38 -3.00
N ASN A 22 -17.84 8.54 -2.94
CA ASN A 22 -17.18 9.82 -3.19
C ASN A 22 -16.00 10.05 -2.22
N GLU A 23 -16.16 9.64 -0.96
CA GLU A 23 -15.10 9.72 0.06
C GLU A 23 -13.90 8.84 -0.30
N ALA A 24 -14.13 7.56 -0.65
CA ALA A 24 -13.05 6.65 -1.02
C ALA A 24 -12.30 7.12 -2.27
N ARG A 25 -13.02 7.72 -3.23
CA ARG A 25 -12.40 8.34 -4.40
C ARG A 25 -11.54 9.54 -4.02
N ALA A 26 -12.04 10.45 -3.19
CA ALA A 26 -11.29 11.61 -2.72
C ALA A 26 -10.02 11.20 -1.96
N THR A 27 -10.10 10.14 -1.14
CA THR A 27 -8.93 9.58 -0.45
C THR A 27 -7.87 9.08 -1.44
N LEU A 28 -8.27 8.41 -2.53
CA LEU A 28 -7.31 7.96 -3.55
C LEU A 28 -6.69 9.11 -4.34
N GLU A 29 -7.47 10.14 -4.65
CA GLU A 29 -6.96 11.35 -5.30
C GLU A 29 -5.94 12.04 -4.39
N TRP A 30 -6.21 12.16 -3.09
CA TRP A 30 -5.26 12.69 -2.11
C TRP A 30 -3.97 11.85 -2.02
N ILE A 31 -4.07 10.51 -1.99
CA ILE A 31 -2.89 9.63 -2.00
C ILE A 31 -2.08 9.84 -3.27
N ALA A 32 -2.74 9.93 -4.42
CA ALA A 32 -2.10 10.15 -5.70
C ALA A 32 -1.31 11.48 -5.73
N GLU A 33 -1.92 12.56 -5.24
CA GLU A 33 -1.28 13.87 -5.10
C GLU A 33 -0.08 13.81 -4.15
N TYR A 34 -0.25 13.19 -2.97
CA TYR A 34 0.79 13.05 -1.96
C TYR A 34 2.08 12.41 -2.50
N TYR A 35 1.95 11.40 -3.38
CA TYR A 35 3.07 10.73 -4.03
C TYR A 35 3.58 11.43 -5.31
N GLY A 36 3.17 12.67 -5.57
CA GLY A 36 3.63 13.45 -6.73
C GLY A 36 2.75 13.29 -7.97
N ASN A 37 1.43 13.27 -7.79
CA ASN A 37 0.42 13.16 -8.86
C ASN A 37 0.51 11.87 -9.69
N ILE A 38 0.64 10.72 -9.02
CA ILE A 38 0.62 9.41 -9.66
C ILE A 38 -0.80 9.01 -10.13
N SER A 39 -0.91 7.97 -10.97
CA SER A 39 -2.23 7.46 -11.37
C SER A 39 -3.00 6.85 -10.20
N LEU A 40 -4.35 6.89 -10.23
CA LEU A 40 -5.19 6.26 -9.19
C LEU A 40 -4.95 4.75 -9.07
N ASN A 41 -4.62 4.06 -10.18
CA ASN A 41 -4.25 2.64 -10.15
C ASN A 41 -2.96 2.40 -9.36
N GLU A 42 -1.99 3.29 -9.49
CA GLU A 42 -0.74 3.20 -8.73
C GLU A 42 -0.93 3.60 -7.27
N ALA A 43 -1.76 4.61 -7.00
CA ALA A 43 -2.17 4.96 -5.64
C ALA A 43 -2.86 3.78 -4.94
N MET A 44 -3.79 3.10 -5.64
CA MET A 44 -4.44 1.88 -5.16
C MET A 44 -3.42 0.76 -4.84
N ARG A 45 -2.48 0.48 -5.75
CA ARG A 45 -1.44 -0.54 -5.52
C ARG A 45 -0.61 -0.24 -4.27
N ARG A 46 -0.20 1.02 -4.08
CA ARG A 46 0.55 1.45 -2.89
C ARG A 46 -0.28 1.37 -1.61
N ALA A 47 -1.55 1.76 -1.67
CA ALA A 47 -2.47 1.66 -0.55
C ALA A 47 -2.64 0.20 -0.09
N LEU A 48 -2.86 -0.73 -1.04
CA LEU A 48 -2.95 -2.17 -0.75
C LEU A 48 -1.65 -2.73 -0.14
N GLY A 49 -0.49 -2.32 -0.66
CA GLY A 49 0.80 -2.73 -0.10
C GLY A 49 1.02 -2.21 1.32
N THR A 50 0.64 -0.95 1.58
CA THR A 50 0.75 -0.32 2.90
C THR A 50 -0.17 -1.01 3.90
N GLU A 51 -1.43 -1.25 3.54
CA GLU A 51 -2.39 -1.95 4.41
C GLU A 51 -1.89 -3.34 4.80
N ARG A 52 -1.40 -4.10 3.81
CA ARG A 52 -0.83 -5.42 4.07
C ARG A 52 0.33 -5.34 5.07
N PHE A 53 1.26 -4.41 4.87
CA PHE A 53 2.39 -4.21 5.78
C PHE A 53 1.93 -3.90 7.21
N LEU A 54 0.96 -2.98 7.38
CA LEU A 54 0.43 -2.62 8.69
C LEU A 54 -0.25 -3.80 9.39
N LEU A 55 -0.99 -4.62 8.65
CA LEU A 55 -1.62 -5.83 9.18
C LEU A 55 -0.59 -6.88 9.61
N GLU A 56 0.47 -7.09 8.82
CA GLU A 56 1.57 -8.00 9.16
C GLU A 56 2.32 -7.54 10.42
N GLU A 57 2.59 -6.24 10.57
CA GLU A 57 3.23 -5.68 11.76
C GLU A 57 2.33 -5.76 13.00
N LYS A 58 1.03 -5.49 12.84
CA LYS A 58 0.04 -5.70 13.91
C LYS A 58 0.02 -7.15 14.40
N GLN A 59 0.05 -8.13 13.50
CA GLN A 59 0.06 -9.55 13.87
C GLN A 59 1.31 -9.95 14.66
N LYS A 60 2.44 -9.29 14.43
CA LYS A 60 3.69 -9.50 15.17
C LYS A 60 3.70 -8.81 16.55
N GLY A 61 2.72 -7.95 16.83
CA GLY A 61 2.70 -7.11 18.03
C GLY A 61 3.67 -5.93 17.95
N SER A 62 4.05 -5.51 16.75
CA SER A 62 4.94 -4.36 16.53
C SER A 62 4.25 -3.03 16.88
N THR A 63 5.06 -2.00 17.15
CA THR A 63 4.60 -0.61 17.33
C THR A 63 5.12 0.28 16.21
N ILE A 64 4.36 1.33 15.88
CA ILE A 64 4.76 2.33 14.89
C ILE A 64 5.22 3.58 15.62
N LEU A 65 6.41 4.06 15.28
CA LEU A 65 6.94 5.33 15.76
C LEU A 65 6.68 6.42 14.70
N ILE A 66 5.96 7.47 15.09
CA ILE A 66 5.77 8.66 14.26
C ILE A 66 6.63 9.78 14.82
N GLU A 67 7.58 10.26 14.02
CA GLU A 67 8.35 11.45 14.32
C GLU A 67 7.66 12.68 13.71
N GLU A 68 7.21 13.59 14.58
CA GLU A 68 6.69 14.88 14.14
C GLU A 68 7.83 15.78 13.64
N ARG A 69 7.50 16.77 12.80
CA ARG A 69 8.49 17.72 12.23
C ARG A 69 9.34 18.47 13.26
N GLY A 70 8.96 18.45 14.55
CA GLY A 70 9.71 19.00 15.68
C GLY A 70 10.54 17.98 16.47
N GLY A 71 10.75 16.76 15.96
CA GLY A 71 11.51 15.71 16.63
C GLY A 71 10.78 14.99 17.77
N ARG A 72 9.51 15.34 18.01
CA ARG A 72 8.68 14.64 18.99
C ARG A 72 8.27 13.29 18.40
N VAL A 73 8.68 12.21 19.07
CA VAL A 73 8.29 10.85 18.69
C VAL A 73 7.02 10.45 19.44
N LYS A 74 6.04 9.91 18.71
CA LYS A 74 4.82 9.29 19.22
C LYS A 74 4.82 7.82 18.90
N GLU A 75 4.59 6.99 19.91
CA GLU A 75 4.41 5.55 19.71
C GLU A 75 2.92 5.22 19.52
N ILE A 76 2.63 4.46 18.48
CA ILE A 76 1.29 3.93 18.18
C ILE A 76 1.33 2.41 18.31
N VAL A 77 0.50 1.90 19.20
CA VAL A 77 0.26 0.46 19.34
C VAL A 77 -0.90 0.06 18.44
N LEU A 78 -0.63 -0.73 17.41
CA LEU A 78 -1.67 -1.34 16.58
C LEU A 78 -2.22 -2.57 17.30
N ARG A 79 -3.48 -2.52 17.75
CA ARG A 79 -4.20 -3.62 18.40
C ARG A 79 -5.30 -4.15 17.51
#